data_AF-A0A1X9NAV2-F1
#
_entry.id   AF-A0A1X9NAV2-F1
#
_cell.length_a   1.000
_cell.length_b   1.000
_cell.length_c   1.000
_cell.angle_alpha   90.00
_cell.angle_beta   90.00
_cell.angle_gamma   90.00
#
_symmetry.space_group_name_H-M   'P 1'
#
loop_
_entity.id
_entity.type
_entity.pdbx_description
1 polymer ?
#
loop_
_entity_poly.entity_id
_entity_poly.type
_entity_poly.pdbx_seq_one_letter_code
_entity_poly.pdbx_strand_id
1 'polypeptide(L)'
;MQSTDNVVQLDNFKRDNQQEIVDDIGAKAFLFLRDAAEEMGVPVKQVITEHMLGLALVMSAVEGTAEAKATLRKIEAQLGSA
;
A
#
# COMPACT_ATOMS: atom_id res chain seq x y z
N MET A 1 -17.14 -37.18 -5.04
CA MET A 1 -16.27 -36.34 -5.88
C MET A 1 -16.16 -34.98 -5.19
N GLN A 2 -15.12 -34.81 -4.37
CA GLN A 2 -14.75 -33.54 -3.71
C GLN A 2 -13.51 -33.02 -4.43
N SER A 3 -13.65 -32.01 -5.28
CA SER A 3 -12.49 -31.47 -6.02
C SER A 3 -12.53 -29.96 -6.27
N THR A 4 -13.54 -29.25 -5.75
CA THR A 4 -13.70 -27.81 -5.96
C THR A 4 -13.32 -26.96 -4.75
N ASP A 5 -13.41 -27.48 -3.52
CA ASP A 5 -13.06 -26.73 -2.30
C ASP A 5 -11.56 -26.46 -2.14
N ASN A 6 -10.70 -27.41 -2.56
CA ASN A 6 -9.25 -27.29 -2.36
C ASN A 6 -8.63 -26.17 -3.21
N VAL A 7 -9.17 -25.89 -4.39
CA VAL A 7 -8.65 -24.86 -5.30
C VAL A 7 -8.92 -23.45 -4.75
N VAL A 8 -10.12 -23.23 -4.20
CA VAL A 8 -10.49 -21.96 -3.57
C VAL A 8 -9.63 -21.70 -2.32
N GLN A 9 -9.34 -22.73 -1.53
CA GLN A 9 -8.46 -22.63 -0.36
C GLN A 9 -7.00 -22.33 -0.74
N LEU A 10 -6.49 -22.92 -1.82
CA LEU A 10 -5.15 -22.65 -2.35
C LEU A 10 -5.01 -21.24 -2.90
N ASP A 11 -6.01 -20.72 -3.60
CA ASP A 11 -5.98 -19.37 -4.15
C ASP A 11 -6.10 -18.30 -3.06
N ASN A 12 -6.91 -18.54 -2.03
CA ASN A 12 -6.96 -17.66 -0.85
C ASN A 12 -5.62 -17.67 -0.10
N PHE A 13 -5.04 -18.85 0.16
CA PHE A 13 -3.74 -18.96 0.82
C PHE A 13 -2.62 -18.26 0.03
N LYS A 14 -2.62 -18.37 -1.30
CA LYS A 14 -1.64 -17.67 -2.15
C LYS A 14 -1.81 -16.15 -2.10
N ARG A 15 -3.06 -15.66 -2.08
CA ARG A 15 -3.36 -14.24 -1.95
C ARG A 15 -2.96 -13.69 -0.59
N ASP A 16 -3.23 -14.43 0.49
CA ASP A 16 -2.84 -14.05 1.84
C ASP A 16 -1.32 -13.94 1.97
N ASN A 17 -0.58 -14.92 1.43
CA ASN A 17 0.88 -14.88 1.40
C ASN A 17 1.44 -13.75 0.50
N GLN A 18 0.76 -13.41 -0.59
CA GLN A 18 1.16 -12.27 -1.43
C GLN A 18 0.89 -10.92 -0.75
N GLN A 19 -0.23 -10.80 -0.04
CA GLN A 19 -0.55 -9.58 0.71
C GLN A 19 0.43 -9.40 1.87
N GLU A 20 0.81 -10.47 2.57
CA GLU A 20 1.84 -10.43 3.61
C GLU A 20 3.18 -9.89 3.08
N ILE A 21 3.61 -10.33 1.89
CA ILE A 21 4.82 -9.80 1.24
C ILE A 21 4.68 -8.30 0.94
N VAL A 22 3.52 -7.87 0.45
CA VAL A 22 3.26 -6.45 0.15
C VAL A 22 3.30 -5.61 1.42
N ASP A 23 2.67 -6.09 2.48
CA ASP A 23 2.62 -5.42 3.79
C ASP A 23 4.02 -5.31 4.41
N ASP A 24 4.83 -6.37 4.31
CA ASP A 24 6.22 -6.40 4.75
C ASP A 24 7.09 -5.36 4.03
N ILE A 25 6.92 -5.23 2.70
CA ILE A 25 7.63 -4.23 1.91
C ILE A 25 7.20 -2.83 2.35
N GLY A 26 5.90 -2.61 2.52
CA GLY A 26 5.34 -1.34 3.00
C GLY A 26 5.88 -0.96 4.38
N ALA A 27 5.93 -1.91 5.32
CA ALA A 27 6.46 -1.71 6.66
C ALA A 27 7.94 -1.34 6.64
N LYS A 28 8.76 -2.03 5.83
CA LYS A 28 10.19 -1.70 5.68
C LYS A 28 10.41 -0.30 5.11
N ALA A 29 9.63 0.09 4.11
CA ALA A 29 9.69 1.44 3.54
C ALA A 29 9.32 2.51 4.58
N PHE A 30 8.28 2.27 5.38
CA PHE A 30 7.89 3.16 6.47
C PHE A 30 9.00 3.31 7.53
N LEU A 31 9.61 2.20 7.96
CA LEU A 31 10.72 2.22 8.93
C LEU A 31 11.89 3.06 8.40
N PHE A 32 12.28 2.85 7.13
CA PHE A 32 13.32 3.63 6.49
C PHE A 32 13.02 5.14 6.49
N LEU A 33 11.81 5.54 6.10
CA LEU A 33 11.41 6.94 6.08
C LEU A 33 11.38 7.57 7.47
N ARG A 34 10.92 6.81 8.48
CA ARG A 34 10.90 7.25 9.88
C ARG A 34 12.31 7.49 10.39
N ASP A 35 13.19 6.51 10.22
CA ASP A 35 14.56 6.57 10.76
C ASP A 35 15.35 7.71 10.09
N ALA A 36 15.24 7.86 8.76
CA ALA A 36 15.85 8.97 8.04
C ALA A 36 15.31 10.34 8.48
N ALA A 37 14.00 10.44 8.75
CA ALA A 37 13.39 11.69 9.24
C ALA A 37 13.90 12.04 10.64
N GLU A 38 14.03 11.05 11.52
CA GLU A 38 14.55 11.21 12.88
C GLU A 38 16.03 11.62 12.88
N GLU A 39 16.87 10.97 12.06
CA GLU A 39 18.29 11.31 11.87
C GLU A 39 18.48 12.76 11.40
N MET A 40 17.59 13.24 10.52
CA MET A 40 17.66 14.58 9.94
C MET A 40 16.91 15.63 10.78
N GLY A 41 16.28 15.23 11.88
CA GLY A 41 15.52 16.12 12.77
C GLY A 41 14.28 16.73 12.13
N VAL A 42 13.68 16.07 11.13
CA VAL A 42 12.47 16.54 10.45
C VAL A 42 11.23 15.78 10.92
N PRO A 43 10.02 16.40 10.91
CA PRO A 43 8.81 15.71 11.33
C PRO A 43 8.46 14.53 10.41
N VAL A 44 8.43 13.31 10.97
CA VAL A 44 8.07 12.07 10.24
C VAL A 44 6.73 12.22 9.49
N LYS A 45 5.72 12.84 10.13
CA LYS A 45 4.41 13.10 9.50
C LYS A 45 4.53 13.91 8.22
N GLN A 46 5.41 14.92 8.19
CA GLN A 46 5.63 15.74 7.00
C GLN A 46 6.28 14.92 5.89
N VAL A 47 7.30 14.13 6.23
CA VAL A 47 7.99 13.25 5.28
C VAL A 47 7.03 12.25 4.64
N ILE A 48 6.19 11.58 5.45
CA ILE A 48 5.18 10.63 4.95
C ILE A 48 4.16 11.32 4.05
N THR A 49 3.68 12.50 4.45
CA THR A 49 2.68 13.26 3.68
C THR A 49 3.22 13.63 2.30
N GLU A 50 4.44 14.16 2.23
CA GLU A 50 5.06 14.50 0.93
C GLU A 50 5.41 13.27 0.11
N HIS A 51 5.82 12.17 0.75
CA HIS A 51 6.06 10.91 0.05
C HIS A 51 4.78 10.36 -0.59
N MET A 52 3.66 10.34 0.14
CA MET A 52 2.36 9.92 -0.41
C MET A 52 1.92 10.79 -1.58
N LEU A 53 2.13 12.12 -1.51
CA LEU A 53 1.84 13.02 -2.62
C LEU A 53 2.73 12.71 -3.84
N GLY A 54 4.03 12.51 -3.62
CA GLY A 54 4.97 12.13 -4.66
C GLY A 54 4.58 10.81 -5.35
N LEU A 55 4.20 9.79 -4.58
CA LEU A 55 3.71 8.53 -5.12
C LEU A 55 2.44 8.71 -5.95
N ALA A 56 1.47 9.51 -5.50
CA ALA A 56 0.25 9.78 -6.25
C ALA A 56 0.54 10.48 -7.59
N LEU A 57 1.51 11.39 -7.63
CA LEU A 57 1.96 12.04 -8.87
C LEU A 57 2.63 11.05 -9.82
N VAL A 58 3.49 10.17 -9.31
CA VAL A 58 4.14 9.11 -10.10
C VAL A 58 3.09 8.17 -10.68
N MET A 59 2.14 7.70 -9.87
CA MET A 59 1.05 6.84 -10.35
C MET A 59 0.23 7.54 -11.43
N SER A 60 -0.14 8.82 -11.24
CA SER A 60 -0.87 9.55 -12.27
C SER A 60 -0.07 9.73 -13.56
N ALA A 61 1.26 9.82 -13.49
CA ALA A 61 2.12 9.97 -14.66
C ALA A 61 2.33 8.64 -15.41
N VAL A 62 2.43 7.53 -14.69
CA VAL A 62 2.73 6.20 -15.25
C VAL A 62 1.47 5.45 -15.68
N GLU A 63 0.43 5.45 -14.84
CA GLU A 63 -0.80 4.67 -15.04
C GLU A 63 -1.96 5.54 -15.55
N GLY A 64 -1.80 6.86 -15.49
CA GLY A 64 -2.81 7.82 -15.88
C GLY A 64 -3.70 8.27 -14.72
N THR A 65 -4.33 9.42 -14.90
CA THR A 65 -5.10 10.09 -13.84
C THR A 65 -6.34 9.28 -13.40
N ALA A 66 -6.91 8.47 -14.29
CA ALA A 66 -8.08 7.65 -13.96
C ALA A 66 -7.72 6.55 -12.92
N GLU A 67 -6.63 5.83 -13.14
CA GLU A 67 -6.17 4.76 -12.24
C GLU A 67 -5.71 5.33 -10.90
N ALA A 68 -4.96 6.45 -10.91
CA ALA A 68 -4.57 7.15 -9.70
C ALA A 68 -5.78 7.58 -8.85
N LYS A 69 -6.85 8.09 -9.47
CA LYS A 69 -8.10 8.43 -8.78
C LYS A 69 -8.84 7.19 -8.26
N ALA A 70 -8.79 6.06 -8.97
CA ALA A 70 -9.37 4.81 -8.50
C ALA A 70 -8.66 4.30 -7.24
N THR A 71 -7.33 4.39 -7.22
CA THR A 71 -6.52 4.07 -6.03
C THR A 71 -6.84 5.01 -4.86
N LEU A 72 -6.91 6.32 -5.10
CA LEU A 72 -7.30 7.27 -4.04
C LEU A 72 -8.65 6.92 -3.42
N ARG A 73 -9.66 6.58 -4.23
CA ARG A 73 -10.98 6.17 -3.73
C ARG A 73 -10.93 4.92 -2.85
N LYS A 74 -10.04 3.96 -3.15
CA LYS A 74 -9.85 2.77 -2.30
C LYS A 74 -9.29 3.17 -0.94
N ILE A 75 -8.34 4.11 -0.91
CA ILE A 75 -7.78 4.66 0.35
C ILE A 75 -8.87 5.39 1.14
N GLU A 76 -9.62 6.29 0.48
CA GLU A 76 -10.73 7.02 1.11
C GLU A 76 -11.79 6.08 1.70
N ALA A 77 -12.13 5.00 1.01
CA ALA A 77 -13.07 4.00 1.51
C ALA A 77 -12.58 3.33 2.80
N GLN A 78 -11.28 3.03 2.91
CA GLN A 78 -10.70 2.47 4.14
C GLN A 78 -10.69 3.47 5.30
N LEU A 79 -10.51 4.77 5.00
CA LEU A 79 -10.50 5.83 6.01
C LEU A 79 -11.90 6.25 6.48
N GLY A 80 -12.90 6.18 5.58
CA GLY A 80 -14.29 6.56 5.86
C GLY A 80 -15.15 5.45 6.46
N SER A 81 -14.62 4.23 6.61
CA SER A 81 -15.30 3.09 7.21
C SER A 81 -15.09 3.04 8.74
N ALA A 82 -15.42 4.13 9.43
CA ALA A 82 -15.42 4.24 10.89
C ALA A 82 -16.84 4.46 11.44
#